data_AF-A0A820R850-F1
#
_entry.id   AF-A0A820R850-F1
#
_cell.length_a   1.000
_cell.length_b   1.000
_cell.length_c   1.000
_cell.angle_alpha   90.00
_cell.angle_beta   90.00
_cell.angle_gamma   90.00
#
_symmetry.space_group_name_H-M   'P 1'
#
loop_
_entity.id
_entity.type
_entity.pdbx_description
1 polymer ?
#
loop_
_entity_poly.entity_id
_entity_poly.type
_entity_poly.pdbx_seq_one_letter_code
_entity_poly.pdbx_strand_id
1 'polypeptide(L)'
;MPTEENVIIWPGNLLIKPTDQAMLKDVRLRIGVMESPPFTIVENVIDASGKNTTQLYGYVPDLIELLQKRLGFISDIQLETSN
;
A
#
# COMPACT_ATOMS: atom_id res chain seq x y z
N MET A 1 -50.24 10.87 19.98
CA MET A 1 -49.79 10.63 18.59
C MET A 1 -48.28 10.46 18.66
N PRO A 2 -47.70 9.27 18.44
CA PRO A 2 -46.25 9.18 18.33
C PRO A 2 -45.86 9.70 16.95
N THR A 3 -44.92 10.64 16.91
CA THR A 3 -44.30 11.15 15.70
C THR A 3 -43.39 10.08 15.14
N GLU A 4 -43.66 9.61 13.92
CA GLU A 4 -42.77 8.73 13.18
C GLU A 4 -41.51 9.53 12.79
N GLU A 5 -40.43 9.34 13.54
CA GLU A 5 -39.12 9.88 13.16
C GLU A 5 -38.59 9.02 12.00
N ASN A 6 -38.54 9.59 10.80
CA ASN A 6 -37.92 8.95 9.64
C ASN A 6 -36.41 8.85 9.87
N VAL A 7 -35.93 7.67 10.26
CA VAL A 7 -34.51 7.41 10.49
C VAL A 7 -33.90 6.73 9.26
N ILE A 8 -32.76 7.25 8.79
CA ILE A 8 -31.98 6.62 7.72
C ILE A 8 -31.13 5.51 8.33
N ILE A 9 -31.30 4.28 7.84
CA ILE A 9 -30.49 3.12 8.23
C ILE A 9 -29.51 2.83 7.10
N TRP A 10 -28.21 2.95 7.39
CA TRP A 10 -27.12 2.66 6.46
C TRP A 10 -26.80 1.15 6.43
N PRO A 11 -26.14 0.64 5.36
CA PRO A 11 -25.73 -0.76 5.29
C PRO A 11 -24.99 -1.22 6.54
N GLY A 12 -25.36 -2.39 7.07
CA GLY A 12 -24.86 -2.89 8.36
C GLY A 12 -25.69 -2.47 9.58
N ASN A 13 -26.92 -1.96 9.38
CA ASN A 13 -27.84 -1.50 10.44
C ASN A 13 -27.28 -0.33 11.27
N LEU A 14 -26.59 0.59 10.60
CA LEU A 14 -25.95 1.75 11.22
C LEU A 14 -26.87 2.98 11.13
N LEU A 15 -27.04 3.68 12.25
CA LEU A 15 -27.73 4.97 12.31
C LEU A 15 -26.79 6.16 12.06
N ILE A 16 -25.49 5.88 12.06
CA ILE A 16 -24.43 6.86 11.82
C ILE A 16 -24.05 6.78 10.35
N LYS A 17 -24.05 7.93 9.68
CA LYS A 17 -23.57 8.04 8.30
C LYS A 17 -22.11 7.59 8.21
N PRO A 18 -21.79 6.62 7.33
CA PRO A 18 -20.42 6.27 7.04
C PRO A 18 -19.65 7.48 6.50
N THR A 19 -18.49 7.73 7.07
CA THR A 19 -17.52 8.71 6.57
C THR A 19 -16.65 8.01 5.54
N ASP A 20 -17.21 7.68 4.38
CA ASP A 20 -16.64 6.79 3.34
C ASP A 20 -15.40 7.35 2.60
N GLN A 21 -14.57 8.17 3.23
CA GLN A 21 -13.34 8.59 2.58
C GLN A 21 -12.34 7.43 2.62
N ALA A 22 -12.10 6.83 1.45
CA ALA A 22 -11.07 5.81 1.30
C ALA A 22 -9.71 6.37 1.75
N MET A 23 -9.13 5.76 2.78
CA MET A 23 -7.81 6.08 3.29
C MET A 23 -6.81 5.04 2.79
N LEU A 24 -5.56 5.45 2.57
CA LEU A 24 -4.47 4.54 2.20
C LEU A 24 -3.92 3.74 3.40
N LYS A 25 -4.33 4.10 4.62
CA LYS A 25 -3.91 3.41 5.84
C LYS A 25 -4.37 1.95 5.78
N ASP A 26 -3.46 1.02 6.06
CA ASP A 26 -3.67 -0.43 6.04
C ASP A 26 -4.03 -1.01 4.66
N VAL A 27 -3.92 -0.21 3.58
CA VAL A 27 -4.11 -0.67 2.20
C VAL A 27 -2.81 -1.26 1.66
N ARG A 28 -2.87 -2.46 1.06
CA ARG A 28 -1.73 -3.04 0.33
C ARG A 28 -1.64 -2.46 -1.08
N LEU A 29 -0.61 -1.67 -1.34
CA LEU A 29 -0.33 -1.08 -2.65
C LEU A 29 0.70 -1.92 -3.39
N ARG A 30 0.33 -2.40 -4.58
CA ARG A 30 1.24 -3.04 -5.53
C ARG A 30 1.93 -1.97 -6.36
N ILE A 31 3.26 -1.91 -6.30
CA ILE A 31 4.06 -0.87 -6.92
C ILE A 31 5.04 -1.52 -7.90
N GLY A 32 4.85 -1.27 -9.19
CA GLY A 32 5.81 -1.65 -10.22
C GLY A 32 7.00 -0.69 -10.22
N VAL A 33 8.22 -1.22 -10.14
CA VAL A 33 9.46 -0.45 -10.25
C VAL A 33 10.30 -0.99 -11.41
N MET A 34 11.00 -0.10 -12.10
CA MET A 34 11.95 -0.46 -13.16
C MET A 34 13.37 -0.27 -12.67
N GLU A 35 14.29 -1.13 -13.11
CA GLU A 35 15.71 -0.95 -12.88
C GLU A 35 16.21 0.27 -13.64
N SER A 36 16.75 1.24 -12.91
CA SER A 36 17.26 2.49 -13.48
C SER A 36 18.25 3.12 -12.51
N PRO A 37 19.54 2.75 -12.55
CA PRO A 37 20.57 3.38 -11.72
C PRO A 37 20.68 4.90 -12.00
N PRO A 38 20.85 5.76 -10.98
CA PRO A 38 21.00 5.46 -9.55
C PRO A 38 19.67 5.45 -8.76
N PHE A 39 18.53 5.52 -9.44
CA PHE A 39 17.21 5.68 -8.82
C PHE A 39 16.65 4.38 -8.23
N THR A 40 16.81 3.28 -8.97
CA THR A 40 16.45 1.92 -8.53
C THR A 40 17.55 0.98 -8.99
N ILE A 41 18.19 0.31 -8.05
CA ILE A 41 19.25 -0.66 -8.31
C ILE A 41 18.78 -2.00 -7.75
N VAL A 42 18.99 -3.05 -8.54
CA VAL A 42 18.56 -4.41 -8.24
C VAL A 42 19.81 -5.25 -7.92
N GLU A 43 19.85 -5.85 -6.73
CA GLU A 43 20.92 -6.76 -6.34
C GLU A 43 20.34 -8.10 -5.91
N ASN A 44 20.96 -9.18 -6.38
CA ASN A 44 20.58 -10.54 -6.03
C ASN A 44 21.46 -11.00 -4.88
N VAL A 45 20.86 -11.18 -3.71
CA VAL A 45 21.53 -11.55 -2.47
C VAL A 45 21.06 -12.93 -2.05
N ILE A 46 22.00 -13.80 -1.72
CA ILE A 46 21.71 -15.11 -1.13
C ILE A 46 21.41 -14.87 0.36
N ASP A 47 20.19 -15.19 0.78
CA ASP A 47 19.81 -15.08 2.18
C ASP A 47 20.48 -16.17 3.04
N ALA A 48 20.34 -16.07 4.36
CA ALA A 48 20.89 -17.04 5.30
C ALA A 48 20.34 -18.47 5.12
N SER A 49 19.26 -18.64 4.37
CA SER A 49 18.66 -19.94 4.01
C SER A 49 19.15 -20.47 2.65
N GLY A 50 20.06 -19.75 1.98
CA GLY A 50 20.58 -20.12 0.67
C GLY A 50 19.65 -19.75 -0.49
N LYS A 51 18.56 -19.01 -0.24
CA LYS A 51 17.60 -18.61 -1.28
C LYS A 51 18.07 -17.30 -1.91
N ASN A 52 17.99 -17.26 -3.24
CA ASN A 52 18.24 -16.03 -3.97
C ASN A 52 17.09 -15.04 -3.74
N THR A 53 17.41 -13.89 -3.15
CA THR A 53 16.47 -12.81 -2.83
C THR A 53 16.90 -11.54 -3.53
N THR A 54 15.92 -10.83 -4.08
CA THR A 54 16.18 -9.56 -4.76
C THR A 54 16.06 -8.42 -3.76
N GLN A 55 17.15 -7.68 -3.59
CA GLN A 55 17.18 -6.44 -2.82
C GLN A 55 17.10 -5.25 -3.78
N LEU A 56 16.34 -4.25 -3.37
CA LEU A 56 16.15 -3.00 -4.11
C LEU A 56 16.69 -1.85 -3.27
N TYR A 57 17.59 -1.04 -3.83
CA TYR A 57 18.10 0.16 -3.18
C TYR A 57 18.19 1.34 -4.15
N GLY A 58 18.27 2.54 -3.60
CA GLY A 58 18.30 3.80 -4.35
C GLY A 58 17.18 4.74 -3.94
N TYR A 59 17.09 5.86 -4.66
CA TYR A 59 16.16 6.93 -4.32
C TYR A 59 14.68 6.52 -4.31
N VAL A 60 14.25 5.68 -5.26
CA VAL A 60 12.83 5.30 -5.41
C VAL A 60 12.38 4.35 -4.29
N PRO A 61 13.09 3.25 -3.97
CA PRO A 61 12.79 2.43 -2.79
C PRO A 61 12.75 3.24 -1.49
N ASP A 62 13.71 4.15 -1.27
CA ASP A 62 13.78 4.99 -0.07
C ASP A 62 12.57 5.94 0.04
N LEU A 63 12.15 6.52 -1.09
CA LEU A 63 10.97 7.37 -1.16
C LEU A 63 9.69 6.58 -0.83
N ILE A 64 9.55 5.37 -1.36
CA ILE A 64 8.41 4.49 -1.07
C ILE A 64 8.37 4.16 0.42
N GLU A 65 9.51 3.85 1.03
CA GLU A 65 9.60 3.58 2.47
C GLU A 65 9.17 4.82 3.30
N LEU A 66 9.63 6.01 2.92
CA LEU A 66 9.22 7.26 3.56
C LEU A 66 7.71 7.51 3.44
N LEU A 67 7.14 7.27 2.25
CA LEU A 67 5.71 7.42 2.01
C LEU A 67 4.90 6.40 2.80
N GLN A 68 5.36 5.15 2.88
CA GLN A 68 4.75 4.12 3.71
C GLN A 68 4.71 4.55 5.18
N LYS A 69 5.82 5.07 5.72
CA LYS A 69 5.88 5.57 7.10
C LYS A 69 4.93 6.74 7.36
N ARG A 70 4.69 7.61 6.36
CA ARG A 70 3.83 8.80 6.49
C ARG A 70 2.35 8.52 6.25
N LEU A 71 2.03 7.62 5.31
CA LEU A 71 0.66 7.38 4.85
C LEU A 71 0.07 6.08 5.40
N GLY A 72 0.90 5.18 5.94
CA GLY A 72 0.45 3.96 6.61
C GLY A 72 -0.05 2.85 5.68
N PHE A 73 0.24 2.91 4.38
CA PHE A 73 -0.02 1.79 3.46
C PHE A 73 1.05 0.71 3.61
N ILE A 74 0.76 -0.48 3.06
CA ILE A 74 1.70 -1.60 3.00
C ILE A 74 2.24 -1.68 1.57
N SER A 75 3.54 -1.50 1.37
CA SER A 75 4.16 -1.64 0.04
C SER A 75 4.35 -3.10 -0.36
N ASP A 76 3.98 -3.43 -1.59
CA ASP A 76 4.25 -4.69 -2.28
C ASP A 76 4.95 -4.33 -3.60
N ILE A 77 6.29 -4.22 -3.54
CA ILE A 77 7.12 -3.74 -4.65
C ILE A 77 7.43 -4.91 -5.58
N GLN A 78 7.14 -4.73 -6.87
CA GLN A 78 7.39 -5.71 -7.91
C GLN A 78 8.32 -5.10 -8.95
N LEU A 79 9.38 -5.82 -9.32
CA LEU A 79 10.23 -5.42 -10.44
C LEU A 79 9.44 -5.67 -11.73
N GLU A 80 9.19 -4.62 -12.49
CA GLU A 80 8.59 -4.72 -13.81
C GLU A 80 9.54 -5.47 -14.74
N THR A 81 9.10 -6.64 -15.21
CA THR A 81 9.82 -7.39 -16.23
C THR A 81 9.55 -6.76 -17.59
N SER A 82 10.56 -6.14 -18.19
CA SER A 82 10.52 -5.78 -19.61
C SER A 82 10.45 -7.06 -20.46
N ASN A 83 9.30 -7.30 -21.09
CA ASN A 83 9.13 -8.30 -22.15
C ASN A 83 9.68 -7.76 -23.48
#